data_AF-A0A8T2I6H5-F1
#
_entry.id   AF-A0A8T2I6H5-F1
#
_cell.length_a   1.000
_cell.length_b   1.000
_cell.length_c   1.000
_cell.angle_alpha   90.00
_cell.angle_beta   90.00
_cell.angle_gamma   90.00
#
_symmetry.space_group_name_H-M   'P 1'
#
loop_
_entity.id
_entity.type
_entity.pdbx_description
1 polymer ?
#
loop_
_entity_poly.entity_id
_entity_poly.type
_entity_poly.pdbx_seq_one_letter_code
_entity_poly.pdbx_strand_id
1 'polypeptide(L)'
;MLLLADAPAHHIFALLGPVGEGSAALPDVLAVVQVALEGEISKKSATASLAAGQLPQGDLIPWTVGQQFQDSEFPSLSGARIVRIATHPDLMRAGYGTRALEVLGRYFEGQIADVLDEEEDAEAGATAKNSHNGSANGGAGLTGTTGGGLLAEQIRPRAALPPLLTNLADRPAERLHYLGTSFGLTQSLLSYWRKNGYSPVYLRQTPSDVTGEHTIIMLRALRSPDVMDPSWLEPFVSDFRTRFSSLLAGSFRDFGPALALSILDPKLRFNEEEAAAVSGTASTASQKVIRADGHPLNAYDMKRLQAYSSNLVDHHLILDLISPLARAYFSGNIPVTLSYSQAAILLCLGLQQRDVSAVETALDLPSSQVLALFSKAVRRLHQQLRAVKEAEVERQLPKPKIVTLNPHEVELDAELEAGAEDIRQAMRDALKPEDLEQYAIRGAAEDFETAAGGGAKLKSGGLLSLPSKDGKKKKDQQQQQQKTPGSGGKNKGGGNSGGFTPGSHGKKDRKDGKRESNGGEKRDKKKSKR
;
A
#
# COMPACT_ATOMS: atom_id res chain seq x y z
N MET A 1 -32.73 31.30 2.77
CA MET A 1 -34.10 31.13 2.25
C MET A 1 -34.24 31.65 0.83
N LEU A 2 -33.79 32.88 0.52
CA LEU A 2 -33.85 33.41 -0.86
C LEU A 2 -33.19 32.47 -1.90
N LEU A 3 -31.96 32.01 -1.64
CA LEU A 3 -31.25 31.06 -2.52
C LEU A 3 -32.03 29.75 -2.77
N LEU A 4 -32.76 29.26 -1.76
CA LEU A 4 -33.57 28.05 -1.87
C LEU A 4 -34.81 28.24 -2.74
N ALA A 5 -35.34 29.46 -2.79
CA ALA A 5 -36.52 29.79 -3.57
C ALA A 5 -36.18 30.22 -5.01
N ASP A 6 -34.97 30.74 -5.23
CA ASP A 6 -34.53 31.33 -6.49
C ASP A 6 -33.94 30.30 -7.46
N ALA A 7 -33.22 29.29 -6.95
CA ALA A 7 -32.57 28.28 -7.79
C ALA A 7 -33.45 27.02 -7.96
N PRO A 8 -33.92 26.71 -9.18
CA PRO A 8 -34.86 25.61 -9.44
C PRO A 8 -34.25 24.22 -9.23
N ALA A 9 -32.92 24.12 -9.26
CA ALA A 9 -32.19 22.87 -9.06
C ALA A 9 -32.13 22.43 -7.58
N HIS A 10 -32.61 23.24 -6.63
CA HIS A 10 -32.62 22.88 -5.21
C HIS A 10 -33.84 22.04 -4.84
N HIS A 11 -33.60 20.91 -4.18
CA HIS A 11 -34.63 20.00 -3.68
C HIS A 11 -34.44 19.78 -2.18
N ILE A 12 -35.55 19.60 -1.46
CA ILE A 12 -35.56 19.39 -0.01
C ILE A 12 -36.22 18.05 0.27
N PHE A 13 -35.50 17.18 0.97
CA PHE A 13 -35.99 15.90 1.44
C PHE A 13 -36.06 15.93 2.97
N ALA A 14 -37.17 15.46 3.54
CA ALA A 14 -37.38 15.40 4.98
C ALA A 14 -37.60 13.95 5.42
N LEU A 15 -36.87 13.54 6.46
CA LEU A 15 -37.12 12.29 7.17
C LEU A 15 -38.10 12.58 8.30
N LEU A 16 -39.29 11.98 8.21
CA LEU A 16 -40.41 12.22 9.11
C LEU A 16 -40.58 11.05 10.08
N GLY A 17 -41.10 11.35 11.28
CA GLY A 17 -41.58 10.32 12.20
C GLY A 17 -42.80 9.58 11.64
N PRO A 18 -43.09 8.36 12.13
CA PRO A 18 -44.27 7.61 11.70
C PRO A 18 -45.53 8.39 12.09
N VAL A 19 -46.41 8.60 11.12
CA VAL A 19 -47.73 9.23 11.33
C VAL A 19 -48.77 8.13 11.35
N GLY A 20 -49.63 8.11 12.36
CA GLY A 20 -50.79 7.22 12.36
C GLY A 20 -51.75 7.60 11.24
N GLU A 21 -52.20 6.63 10.45
CA GLU A 21 -53.19 6.81 9.39
C GLU A 21 -54.45 7.50 9.96
N GLY A 22 -54.69 8.74 9.56
CA GLY A 22 -55.84 9.54 10.02
C GLY A 22 -55.56 10.62 11.07
N SER A 23 -54.32 10.75 11.56
CA SER A 23 -53.96 11.90 12.40
C SER A 23 -53.70 13.14 11.55
N ALA A 24 -54.46 14.23 11.78
CA ALA A 24 -54.21 15.53 11.16
C ALA A 24 -53.04 16.30 11.82
N ALA A 25 -52.27 15.65 12.70
CA ALA A 25 -51.09 16.23 13.30
C ALA A 25 -49.95 16.33 12.28
N LEU A 26 -49.21 17.45 12.31
CA LEU A 26 -48.01 17.61 11.51
C LEU A 26 -46.96 16.56 11.94
N PRO A 27 -46.34 15.83 11.00
CA PRO A 27 -45.27 14.90 11.33
C PRO A 27 -44.07 15.60 11.95
N ASP A 28 -43.44 14.95 12.92
CA ASP A 28 -42.17 15.41 13.47
C ASP A 28 -41.05 15.25 12.44
N VAL A 29 -40.30 16.33 12.21
CA VAL A 29 -39.17 16.36 11.29
C VAL A 29 -37.90 15.93 12.03
N LEU A 30 -37.40 14.74 11.71
CA LEU A 30 -36.22 14.16 12.38
C LEU A 30 -34.91 14.59 11.72
N ALA A 31 -34.90 14.66 10.39
CA ALA A 31 -33.77 15.12 9.60
C ALA A 31 -34.23 15.79 8.30
N VAL A 32 -33.43 16.74 7.80
CA VAL A 32 -33.66 17.42 6.53
C VAL A 32 -32.38 17.38 5.70
N VAL A 33 -32.51 17.05 4.43
CA VAL A 33 -31.42 17.07 3.45
C VAL A 33 -31.76 18.04 2.33
N GLN A 34 -30.91 19.05 2.15
CA GLN A 34 -30.98 19.97 1.02
C GLN A 34 -30.02 19.47 -0.06
N VAL A 35 -30.55 19.24 -1.25
CA VAL A 35 -29.84 18.77 -2.43
C VAL A 35 -29.88 19.85 -3.52
N ALA A 36 -28.84 19.93 -4.34
CA ALA A 36 -28.80 20.72 -5.57
C ALA A 36 -28.40 19.79 -6.72
N LEU A 37 -29.19 19.73 -7.77
CA LEU A 37 -28.81 19.02 -9.00
C LEU A 37 -27.73 19.83 -9.73
N GLU A 38 -26.63 19.18 -10.12
CA GLU A 38 -25.48 19.80 -10.78
C GLU A 38 -24.99 18.92 -11.94
N GLY A 39 -24.49 19.54 -13.01
CA GLY A 39 -23.89 18.81 -14.14
C GLY A 39 -24.66 18.93 -15.44
N GLU A 40 -24.56 17.89 -16.28
CA GLU A 40 -25.08 17.89 -17.67
C GLU A 40 -24.55 19.07 -18.52
N ILE A 41 -23.34 19.52 -18.20
CA ILE A 41 -22.72 20.64 -18.89
C ILE A 41 -22.16 20.15 -20.21
N SER A 42 -22.55 20.80 -21.31
CA SER A 42 -22.05 20.42 -22.64
C SER A 42 -20.52 20.45 -22.70
N LYS A 43 -19.90 19.42 -23.31
CA LYS A 43 -18.43 19.34 -23.44
C LYS A 43 -17.84 20.60 -24.08
N LYS A 44 -18.52 21.18 -25.07
CA LYS A 44 -18.12 22.45 -25.71
C LYS A 44 -18.03 23.60 -24.71
N SER A 45 -19.02 23.74 -23.82
CA SER A 45 -18.99 24.75 -22.77
C SER A 45 -17.89 24.46 -21.75
N ALA A 46 -17.74 23.21 -21.32
CA ALA A 46 -16.71 22.81 -20.37
C ALA A 46 -15.30 23.11 -20.89
N THR A 47 -15.00 22.74 -22.15
CA THR A 47 -13.71 23.02 -22.80
C THR A 47 -13.48 24.53 -22.96
N ALA A 48 -14.51 25.30 -23.34
CA ALA A 48 -14.39 26.75 -23.47
C ALA A 48 -14.09 27.43 -22.12
N SER A 49 -14.79 27.05 -21.05
CA SER A 49 -14.56 27.57 -19.70
C SER A 49 -13.19 27.19 -19.14
N LEU A 50 -12.75 25.94 -19.36
CA LEU A 50 -11.41 25.48 -18.99
C LEU A 50 -10.31 26.26 -19.73
N ALA A 51 -10.48 26.47 -21.04
CA ALA A 51 -9.54 27.26 -21.85
C ALA A 51 -9.51 28.73 -21.43
N ALA A 52 -10.64 29.29 -21.00
CA ALA A 52 -10.73 30.66 -20.49
C ALA A 52 -10.28 30.79 -19.03
N GLY A 53 -10.09 29.68 -18.30
CA GLY A 53 -9.77 29.69 -16.87
C GLY A 53 -10.90 30.26 -15.99
N GLN A 54 -12.13 30.28 -16.48
CA GLN A 54 -13.29 30.84 -15.78
C GLN A 54 -14.11 29.73 -15.13
N LEU A 55 -14.61 30.00 -13.92
CA LEU A 55 -15.56 29.14 -13.20
C LEU A 55 -16.92 29.84 -13.22
N PRO A 56 -17.86 29.42 -14.10
CA PRO A 56 -19.21 29.94 -14.11
C PRO A 56 -19.90 29.76 -12.74
N GLN A 57 -20.84 30.65 -12.44
CA GLN A 57 -21.64 30.53 -11.23
C GLN A 57 -22.68 29.41 -11.37
N GLY A 58 -22.97 28.71 -10.26
CA GLY A 58 -23.91 27.60 -10.21
C GLY A 58 -23.22 26.33 -9.71
N ASP A 59 -22.84 25.47 -10.64
CA ASP A 59 -22.37 24.10 -10.40
C ASP A 59 -21.00 24.05 -9.70
N LEU A 60 -20.99 23.87 -8.38
CA LEU A 60 -19.73 23.90 -7.63
C LEU A 60 -18.85 22.69 -7.95
N ILE A 61 -19.41 21.48 -7.91
CA ILE A 61 -18.63 20.24 -8.02
C ILE A 61 -18.13 20.02 -9.45
N PRO A 62 -18.98 20.09 -10.50
CA PRO A 62 -18.54 19.99 -11.90
C PRO A 62 -17.38 20.92 -12.23
N TRP A 63 -17.49 22.21 -11.87
CA TRP A 63 -16.45 23.18 -12.19
C TRP A 63 -15.17 22.97 -11.38
N THR A 64 -15.27 22.67 -10.09
CA THR A 64 -14.08 22.47 -9.24
C THR A 64 -13.31 21.21 -9.64
N VAL A 65 -14.00 20.10 -9.87
CA VAL A 65 -13.36 18.84 -10.27
C VAL A 65 -12.84 18.95 -11.71
N GLY A 66 -13.63 19.49 -12.64
CA GLY A 66 -13.19 19.71 -14.02
C GLY A 66 -11.92 20.57 -14.09
N GLN A 67 -11.84 21.65 -13.31
CA GLN A 67 -10.65 22.49 -13.24
C GLN A 67 -9.46 21.75 -12.58
N GLN A 68 -9.68 21.06 -11.46
CA GLN A 68 -8.59 20.44 -10.71
C GLN A 68 -7.95 19.28 -11.47
N PHE A 69 -8.74 18.53 -12.24
CA PHE A 69 -8.27 17.39 -13.02
C PHE A 69 -8.02 17.74 -14.49
N GLN A 70 -8.33 18.98 -14.90
CA GLN A 70 -8.32 19.41 -16.31
C GLN A 70 -9.14 18.47 -17.20
N ASP A 71 -10.27 18.00 -16.65
CA ASP A 71 -11.13 17.03 -17.27
C ASP A 71 -12.40 17.71 -17.81
N SER A 72 -12.60 17.62 -19.12
CA SER A 72 -13.81 18.12 -19.79
C SER A 72 -14.98 17.14 -19.77
N GLU A 73 -14.74 15.89 -19.37
CA GLU A 73 -15.77 14.84 -19.32
C GLU A 73 -16.52 14.86 -17.99
N PHE A 74 -15.84 15.04 -16.86
CA PHE A 74 -16.50 15.10 -15.55
C PHE A 74 -17.68 16.10 -15.48
N PRO A 75 -17.60 17.33 -16.00
CA PRO A 75 -18.73 18.26 -15.97
C PRO A 75 -19.95 17.82 -16.78
N SER A 76 -19.77 16.90 -17.74
CA SER A 76 -20.89 16.32 -18.50
C SER A 76 -21.69 15.28 -17.72
N LEU A 77 -21.13 14.76 -16.61
CA LEU A 77 -21.84 13.86 -15.72
C LEU A 77 -22.89 14.62 -14.92
N SER A 78 -24.13 14.12 -14.94
CA SER A 78 -25.19 14.52 -14.00
C SER A 78 -24.89 14.02 -12.59
N GLY A 79 -25.04 14.87 -11.58
CA GLY A 79 -24.89 14.51 -10.18
C GLY A 79 -25.71 15.41 -9.27
N ALA A 80 -25.67 15.13 -7.97
CA ALA A 80 -26.34 15.98 -7.00
C ALA A 80 -25.44 16.31 -5.82
N ARG A 81 -25.35 17.59 -5.49
CA ARG A 81 -24.63 18.08 -4.32
C ARG A 81 -25.58 18.15 -3.12
N ILE A 82 -25.23 17.42 -2.07
CA ILE A 82 -25.81 17.62 -0.74
C ILE A 82 -25.22 18.91 -0.17
N VAL A 83 -26.03 19.96 -0.20
CA VAL A 83 -25.65 21.31 0.26
C VAL A 83 -25.66 21.35 1.78
N ARG A 84 -26.69 20.79 2.40
CA ARG A 84 -26.83 20.72 3.86
C ARG A 84 -27.55 19.46 4.29
N ILE A 85 -27.12 18.94 5.42
CA ILE A 85 -27.86 17.96 6.20
C ILE A 85 -28.05 18.52 7.61
N ALA A 86 -29.29 18.51 8.07
CA ALA A 86 -29.66 18.98 9.40
C ALA A 86 -30.37 17.84 10.13
N THR A 87 -29.87 17.50 11.30
CA THR A 87 -30.52 16.58 12.24
C THR A 87 -30.85 17.36 13.51
N HIS A 88 -31.92 16.99 14.20
CA HIS A 88 -32.23 17.64 15.47
C HIS A 88 -31.03 17.48 16.45
N PRO A 89 -30.58 18.54 17.15
CA PRO A 89 -29.40 18.48 18.02
C PRO A 89 -29.43 17.34 19.04
N ASP A 90 -30.60 17.08 19.62
CA ASP A 90 -30.79 16.01 20.62
C ASP A 90 -30.73 14.60 20.02
N LEU A 91 -30.87 14.47 18.70
CA LEU A 91 -30.93 13.20 17.97
C LEU A 91 -29.70 12.94 17.08
N MET A 92 -28.65 13.77 17.17
CA MET A 92 -27.46 13.67 16.29
C MET A 92 -26.75 12.31 16.34
N ARG A 93 -26.84 11.59 17.46
CA ARG A 93 -26.20 10.26 17.63
C ARG A 93 -27.14 9.07 17.38
N ALA A 94 -28.41 9.32 17.05
CA ALA A 94 -29.40 8.28 16.78
C ALA A 94 -29.32 7.71 15.34
N GLY A 95 -28.49 8.30 14.47
CA GLY A 95 -28.26 7.78 13.12
C GLY A 95 -29.26 8.23 12.04
N TYR A 96 -30.19 9.14 12.36
CA TYR A 96 -31.17 9.66 11.40
C TYR A 96 -30.54 10.32 10.17
N GLY A 97 -29.39 10.99 10.33
CA GLY A 97 -28.67 11.56 9.19
C GLY A 97 -28.16 10.48 8.23
N THR A 98 -27.56 9.42 8.76
CA THR A 98 -27.11 8.27 7.98
C THR A 98 -28.28 7.59 7.28
N ARG A 99 -29.41 7.41 7.98
CA ARG A 99 -30.61 6.84 7.38
C ARG A 99 -31.16 7.71 6.25
N ALA A 100 -31.19 9.03 6.42
CA ALA A 100 -31.63 9.96 5.39
C ALA A 100 -30.75 9.86 4.12
N LEU A 101 -29.42 9.76 4.28
CA LEU A 101 -28.50 9.57 3.14
C LEU A 101 -28.64 8.21 2.47
N GLU A 102 -28.88 7.15 3.24
CA GLU A 102 -29.11 5.81 2.71
C GLU A 102 -30.38 5.78 1.83
N VAL A 103 -31.49 6.30 2.34
CA VAL A 103 -32.77 6.37 1.61
C VAL A 103 -32.64 7.27 0.38
N LEU A 104 -31.97 8.42 0.51
CA LEU A 104 -31.70 9.32 -0.62
C LEU A 104 -30.87 8.64 -1.72
N GLY A 105 -29.85 7.85 -1.34
CA GLY A 105 -29.07 7.07 -2.29
C GLY A 105 -29.92 6.03 -3.02
N ARG A 106 -30.78 5.30 -2.30
CA ARG A 106 -31.71 4.32 -2.90
C ARG A 106 -32.72 4.97 -3.84
N TYR A 107 -33.22 6.15 -3.50
CA TYR A 107 -34.12 6.94 -4.33
C TYR A 107 -33.49 7.25 -5.69
N PHE A 108 -32.29 7.83 -5.70
CA PHE A 108 -31.60 8.16 -6.94
C PHE A 108 -31.02 6.94 -7.69
N GLU A 109 -30.86 5.80 -7.03
CA GLU A 109 -30.55 4.51 -7.67
C GLU A 109 -31.81 3.82 -8.25
N GLY A 110 -33.01 4.39 -8.12
CA GLY A 110 -34.28 3.83 -8.64
C GLY A 110 -34.95 2.77 -7.76
N GLN A 111 -34.29 2.31 -6.69
CA GLN A 111 -34.72 1.17 -5.85
C GLN A 111 -35.99 1.40 -5.01
N ILE A 112 -36.52 2.63 -4.97
CA ILE A 112 -37.72 2.95 -4.17
C ILE A 112 -38.97 2.96 -5.06
N ALA A 113 -38.85 3.36 -6.33
CA ALA A 113 -39.96 3.35 -7.27
C ALA A 113 -40.27 1.91 -7.74
N ASP A 114 -39.23 1.11 -8.02
CA ASP A 114 -39.38 -0.28 -8.50
C ASP A 114 -40.13 -1.20 -7.52
N VAL A 115 -40.11 -0.90 -6.20
CA VAL A 115 -40.80 -1.73 -5.18
C VAL A 115 -42.33 -1.61 -5.29
N LEU A 116 -42.84 -0.52 -5.84
CA LEU A 116 -44.28 -0.32 -6.01
C LEU A 116 -44.77 -0.79 -7.37
N ASP A 117 -43.93 -0.71 -8.42
CA ASP A 117 -44.26 -1.28 -9.73
C ASP A 117 -44.39 -2.81 -9.64
N GLU A 118 -43.56 -3.49 -8.83
CA GLU A 118 -43.68 -4.94 -8.58
C GLU A 118 -44.92 -5.33 -7.74
N GLU A 119 -45.42 -4.43 -6.87
CA GLU A 119 -46.64 -4.64 -6.10
C GLU A 119 -47.92 -4.36 -6.93
N GLU A 120 -47.87 -3.38 -7.84
CA GLU A 120 -48.99 -3.06 -8.74
C GLU A 120 -49.18 -4.12 -9.84
N ASP A 121 -48.11 -4.74 -10.34
CA ASP A 121 -48.18 -5.83 -11.32
C ASP A 121 -48.80 -7.14 -10.77
N ALA A 122 -48.85 -7.30 -9.43
CA ALA A 122 -49.48 -8.45 -8.78
C ALA A 122 -51.01 -8.28 -8.57
N GLU A 123 -51.54 -7.05 -8.58
CA GLU A 123 -52.97 -6.76 -8.35
C GLU A 123 -53.70 -6.17 -9.57
N ALA A 124 -53.01 -5.72 -10.63
CA ALA A 124 -53.64 -5.10 -11.80
C ALA A 124 -54.10 -6.09 -12.91
N GLY A 125 -54.40 -7.33 -12.53
CA GLY A 125 -54.91 -8.38 -13.42
C GLY A 125 -56.42 -8.33 -13.71
N ALA A 126 -57.10 -7.17 -13.68
CA ALA A 126 -58.44 -7.00 -14.25
C ALA A 126 -58.92 -5.54 -14.19
N THR A 127 -58.65 -4.75 -15.23
CA THR A 127 -59.65 -3.96 -15.99
C THR A 127 -58.95 -2.91 -16.87
N ALA A 128 -58.83 -3.22 -18.16
CA ALA A 128 -58.50 -2.23 -19.17
C ALA A 128 -59.74 -1.37 -19.50
N LYS A 129 -59.60 -0.03 -19.50
CA LYS A 129 -59.69 0.82 -20.70
C LYS A 129 -59.82 2.33 -20.41
N ASN A 130 -59.05 3.08 -21.23
CA ASN A 130 -59.18 4.49 -21.64
C ASN A 130 -58.88 5.56 -20.57
N SER A 131 -58.02 6.57 -20.79
CA SER A 131 -57.88 7.38 -22.01
C SER A 131 -56.49 8.00 -22.12
N HIS A 132 -55.97 8.00 -23.35
CA HIS A 132 -54.89 8.88 -23.81
C HIS A 132 -55.40 10.31 -24.08
N ASN A 133 -54.42 11.23 -24.15
CA ASN A 133 -54.41 12.56 -24.79
C ASN A 133 -55.01 13.78 -24.06
N GLY A 134 -54.21 14.85 -24.00
CA GLY A 134 -54.73 16.22 -23.98
C GLY A 134 -53.78 17.29 -23.45
N SER A 135 -52.82 17.73 -24.28
CA SER A 135 -52.19 19.05 -24.14
C SER A 135 -53.23 20.17 -24.30
N ALA A 136 -52.91 21.34 -23.72
CA ALA A 136 -53.38 22.70 -24.02
C ALA A 136 -54.42 23.36 -23.07
N ASN A 137 -53.94 24.46 -22.47
CA ASN A 137 -54.58 25.74 -22.18
C ASN A 137 -56.03 25.80 -21.67
N GLY A 138 -56.18 26.40 -20.48
CA GLY A 138 -57.44 27.01 -20.02
C GLY A 138 -57.17 28.30 -19.27
N GLY A 139 -57.04 29.41 -20.00
CA GLY A 139 -57.10 30.74 -19.41
C GLY A 139 -58.47 30.99 -18.80
N ALA A 140 -58.53 31.38 -17.53
CA ALA A 140 -59.76 31.68 -16.83
C ALA A 140 -59.91 33.19 -16.64
N GLY A 141 -60.71 33.79 -17.54
CA GLY A 141 -61.74 34.78 -17.23
C GLY A 141 -61.38 35.99 -16.36
N LEU A 142 -60.83 37.02 -16.99
CA LEU A 142 -61.08 38.40 -16.59
C LEU A 142 -62.54 38.77 -16.94
N THR A 143 -63.45 38.64 -15.99
CA THR A 143 -64.73 39.34 -16.03
C THR A 143 -64.67 40.48 -15.03
N GLY A 144 -64.63 41.71 -15.55
CA GLY A 144 -64.55 42.91 -14.75
C GLY A 144 -65.80 43.13 -13.91
N THR A 145 -65.59 43.57 -12.67
CA THR A 145 -66.45 44.54 -12.00
C THR A 145 -65.58 45.62 -11.42
N THR A 146 -65.73 46.80 -12.00
CA THR A 146 -65.22 48.10 -11.56
C THR A 146 -65.57 48.37 -10.09
N GLY A 147 -64.56 48.76 -9.29
CA GLY A 147 -64.76 49.43 -8.01
C GLY A 147 -64.63 48.53 -6.76
N GLY A 148 -63.41 48.18 -6.39
CA GLY A 148 -63.09 47.62 -5.07
C GLY A 148 -61.66 47.97 -4.70
N GLY A 149 -61.47 48.81 -3.67
CA GLY A 149 -60.14 49.28 -3.25
C GLY A 149 -59.22 48.16 -2.75
N LEU A 150 -57.91 48.42 -2.79
CA LEU A 150 -56.80 47.57 -2.33
C LEU A 150 -56.94 47.00 -0.89
N LEU A 151 -57.92 47.45 -0.12
CA LEU A 151 -58.19 47.03 1.27
C LEU A 151 -59.33 46.00 1.40
N ALA A 152 -59.93 45.57 0.29
CA ALA A 152 -61.05 44.63 0.28
C ALA A 152 -60.74 43.33 -0.50
N GLU A 153 -59.47 42.97 -0.64
CA GLU A 153 -59.07 41.67 -1.19
C GLU A 153 -59.36 40.56 -0.16
N GLN A 154 -60.51 39.89 -0.30
CA GLN A 154 -60.74 38.61 0.37
C GLN A 154 -59.93 37.53 -0.33
N ILE A 155 -58.79 37.16 0.25
CA ILE A 155 -57.97 36.01 -0.16
C ILE A 155 -58.80 34.74 0.09
N ARG A 156 -59.55 34.28 -0.91
CA ARG A 156 -60.18 32.96 -0.88
C ARG A 156 -59.09 31.90 -1.11
N PRO A 157 -59.05 30.80 -0.34
CA PRO A 157 -58.09 29.72 -0.58
C PRO A 157 -58.21 29.24 -2.03
N ARG A 158 -57.09 29.19 -2.76
CA ARG A 158 -57.07 28.68 -4.14
C ARG A 158 -57.53 27.21 -4.13
N ALA A 159 -58.48 26.86 -5.00
CA ALA A 159 -59.24 25.61 -4.96
C ALA A 159 -58.45 24.33 -5.29
N ALA A 160 -57.14 24.41 -5.56
CA ALA A 160 -56.28 23.24 -5.78
C ALA A 160 -54.81 23.62 -5.53
N LEU A 161 -54.43 23.80 -4.26
CA LEU A 161 -53.02 23.87 -3.90
C LEU A 161 -52.43 22.45 -3.93
N PRO A 162 -51.25 22.24 -4.55
CA PRO A 162 -50.58 20.96 -4.44
C PRO A 162 -50.29 20.64 -2.96
N PRO A 163 -50.26 19.35 -2.58
CA PRO A 163 -49.97 18.97 -1.20
C PRO A 163 -48.60 19.50 -0.79
N LEU A 164 -48.46 19.86 0.49
CA LEU A 164 -47.20 20.37 1.04
C LEU A 164 -46.09 19.30 1.01
N LEU A 165 -46.47 18.04 1.20
CA LEU A 165 -45.59 16.88 1.18
C LEU A 165 -46.06 15.95 0.08
N THR A 166 -45.12 15.50 -0.74
CA THR A 166 -45.33 14.45 -1.73
C THR A 166 -44.60 13.21 -1.22
N ASN A 167 -45.17 12.02 -1.37
CA ASN A 167 -44.45 10.81 -1.05
C ASN A 167 -43.24 10.68 -1.99
N LEU A 168 -42.14 10.15 -1.47
CA LEU A 168 -40.93 9.92 -2.25
C LEU A 168 -41.15 8.88 -3.36
N ALA A 169 -42.03 7.92 -3.10
CA ALA A 169 -42.47 6.91 -4.07
C ALA A 169 -43.14 7.50 -5.31
N ASP A 170 -44.03 8.49 -5.11
CA ASP A 170 -44.86 9.05 -6.19
C ASP A 170 -44.07 9.94 -7.16
N ARG A 171 -42.81 10.27 -6.83
CA ARG A 171 -41.96 11.16 -7.61
C ARG A 171 -40.84 10.37 -8.29
N PRO A 172 -40.83 10.24 -9.63
CA PRO A 172 -39.70 9.60 -10.32
C PRO A 172 -38.40 10.35 -10.06
N ALA A 173 -37.33 9.60 -9.77
CA ALA A 173 -36.02 10.17 -9.50
C ALA A 173 -35.32 10.62 -10.78
N GLU A 174 -34.56 11.72 -10.70
CA GLU A 174 -33.64 12.12 -11.76
C GLU A 174 -32.49 11.10 -11.90
N ARG A 175 -32.03 10.92 -13.14
CA ARG A 175 -30.88 10.06 -13.42
C ARG A 175 -29.58 10.74 -13.01
N LEU A 176 -28.92 10.20 -11.99
CA LEU A 176 -27.68 10.76 -11.44
C LEU A 176 -26.54 9.73 -11.48
N HIS A 177 -25.32 10.21 -11.74
CA HIS A 177 -24.11 9.38 -11.72
C HIS A 177 -23.38 9.42 -10.37
N TYR A 178 -23.53 10.50 -9.60
CA TYR A 178 -22.88 10.65 -8.30
C TYR A 178 -23.66 11.52 -7.33
N LEU A 179 -23.43 11.29 -6.04
CA LEU A 179 -23.76 12.24 -4.95
C LEU A 179 -22.48 12.88 -4.44
N GLY A 180 -22.47 14.19 -4.34
CA GLY A 180 -21.36 14.96 -3.84
C GLY A 180 -21.70 15.75 -2.59
N THR A 181 -20.71 16.15 -1.82
CA THR A 181 -20.86 17.12 -0.73
C THR A 181 -19.65 18.04 -0.67
N SER A 182 -19.85 19.25 -0.15
CA SER A 182 -18.80 20.24 0.07
C SER A 182 -18.99 20.88 1.44
N PHE A 183 -17.99 20.76 2.32
CA PHE A 183 -18.08 21.23 3.70
C PHE A 183 -16.70 21.61 4.28
N GLY A 184 -16.71 22.32 5.41
CA GLY A 184 -15.50 22.64 6.18
C GLY A 184 -14.94 21.42 6.90
N LEU A 185 -13.69 21.09 6.62
CA LEU A 185 -13.05 19.84 7.04
C LEU A 185 -12.88 19.77 8.56
N THR A 186 -13.60 18.84 9.18
CA THR A 186 -13.42 18.44 10.58
C THR A 186 -13.34 16.91 10.69
N GLN A 187 -12.72 16.40 11.76
CA GLN A 187 -12.58 14.95 11.97
C GLN A 187 -13.95 14.25 12.08
N SER A 188 -14.91 14.87 12.74
CA SER A 188 -16.26 14.32 12.96
C SER A 188 -17.03 14.21 11.64
N LEU A 189 -17.06 15.28 10.85
CA LEU A 189 -17.74 15.29 9.55
C LEU A 189 -17.05 14.36 8.55
N LEU A 190 -15.71 14.36 8.47
CA LEU A 190 -14.99 13.42 7.60
C LEU A 190 -15.35 11.97 7.95
N SER A 191 -15.32 11.62 9.23
CA SER A 191 -15.68 10.27 9.70
C SER A 191 -17.13 9.92 9.37
N TYR A 192 -18.04 10.88 9.49
CA TYR A 192 -19.44 10.72 9.11
C TYR A 192 -19.60 10.41 7.61
N TRP A 193 -19.02 11.24 6.74
CA TRP A 193 -19.15 11.06 5.29
C TRP A 193 -18.46 9.79 4.79
N ARG A 194 -17.29 9.45 5.33
CA ARG A 194 -16.61 8.19 4.99
C ARG A 194 -17.42 6.95 5.37
N LYS A 195 -18.06 6.94 6.55
CA LYS A 195 -18.97 5.85 6.96
C LYS A 195 -20.16 5.69 6.03
N ASN A 196 -20.62 6.78 5.39
CA ASN A 196 -21.73 6.77 4.44
C ASN A 196 -21.29 6.50 2.98
N GLY A 197 -20.03 6.07 2.76
CA GLY A 197 -19.53 5.65 1.44
C GLY A 197 -19.01 6.78 0.55
N TYR A 198 -18.69 7.95 1.11
CA TYR A 198 -18.12 9.06 0.36
C TYR A 198 -16.59 9.01 0.37
N SER A 199 -15.99 9.30 -0.78
CA SER A 199 -14.54 9.35 -1.00
C SER A 199 -14.08 10.78 -1.29
N PRO A 200 -12.97 11.25 -0.71
CA PRO A 200 -12.47 12.59 -0.95
C PRO A 200 -11.83 12.71 -2.35
N VAL A 201 -12.13 13.82 -3.03
CA VAL A 201 -11.65 14.08 -4.41
C VAL A 201 -10.92 15.41 -4.50
N TYR A 202 -11.28 16.38 -3.66
CA TYR A 202 -10.64 17.69 -3.64
C TYR A 202 -10.58 18.27 -2.24
N LEU A 203 -9.48 18.95 -1.92
CA LEU A 203 -9.30 19.71 -0.69
C LEU A 203 -8.67 21.07 -1.03
N ARG A 204 -9.35 22.14 -0.64
CA ARG A 204 -8.87 23.51 -0.86
C ARG A 204 -7.64 23.78 0.02
N GLN A 205 -6.58 24.33 -0.58
CA GLN A 205 -5.35 24.66 0.15
C GLN A 205 -5.48 25.89 1.04
N THR A 206 -6.26 26.89 0.61
CA THR A 206 -6.53 28.08 1.41
C THR A 206 -7.69 27.78 2.36
N PRO A 207 -7.52 27.94 3.69
CA PRO A 207 -8.62 27.85 4.63
C PRO A 207 -9.63 28.98 4.37
N SER A 208 -10.88 28.76 4.77
CA SER A 208 -11.88 29.83 4.73
C SER A 208 -11.53 30.91 5.76
N ASP A 209 -11.67 32.18 5.37
CA ASP A 209 -11.44 33.32 6.28
C ASP A 209 -12.43 33.35 7.45
N VAL A 210 -13.62 32.73 7.28
CA VAL A 210 -14.68 32.76 8.29
C VAL A 210 -14.49 31.68 9.34
N THR A 211 -14.21 30.44 8.92
CA THR A 211 -14.14 29.29 9.84
C THR A 211 -12.71 28.84 10.14
N GLY A 212 -11.73 29.27 9.35
CA GLY A 212 -10.37 28.74 9.39
C GLY A 212 -10.25 27.30 8.86
N GLU A 213 -11.36 26.69 8.41
CA GLU A 213 -11.39 25.31 7.93
C GLU A 213 -11.14 25.23 6.43
N HIS A 214 -10.50 24.15 6.00
CA HIS A 214 -10.33 23.84 4.58
C HIS A 214 -11.60 23.23 4.02
N THR A 215 -12.06 23.69 2.86
CA THR A 215 -13.21 23.08 2.19
C THR A 215 -12.80 21.79 1.50
N ILE A 216 -13.48 20.68 1.82
CA ILE A 216 -13.30 19.38 1.17
C ILE A 216 -14.52 19.04 0.31
N ILE A 217 -14.28 18.46 -0.87
CA ILE A 217 -15.31 17.86 -1.72
C ILE A 217 -15.14 16.35 -1.66
N MET A 218 -16.25 15.67 -1.34
CA MET A 218 -16.31 14.21 -1.32
C MET A 218 -17.44 13.72 -2.22
N LEU A 219 -17.18 12.65 -2.96
CA LEU A 219 -18.11 12.05 -3.91
C LEU A 219 -18.41 10.61 -3.53
N ARG A 220 -19.63 10.18 -3.84
CA ARG A 220 -20.07 8.79 -3.83
C ARG A 220 -20.66 8.49 -5.21
N ALA A 221 -20.07 7.53 -5.91
CA ALA A 221 -20.63 7.06 -7.17
C ALA A 221 -21.98 6.37 -6.92
N LEU A 222 -22.95 6.65 -7.78
CA LEU A 222 -24.24 5.96 -7.82
C LEU A 222 -24.24 4.95 -8.97
N ARG A 223 -25.04 3.90 -8.82
CA ARG A 223 -25.32 2.97 -9.92
C ARG A 223 -26.44 3.56 -10.76
N SER A 224 -26.18 3.72 -12.05
CA SER A 224 -27.16 4.20 -13.03
C SER A 224 -27.16 3.23 -14.21
N PRO A 225 -28.27 3.06 -14.96
CA PRO A 225 -28.32 2.18 -16.14
C PRO A 225 -27.20 2.45 -17.15
N ASP A 226 -26.80 3.72 -17.29
CA ASP A 226 -25.78 4.17 -18.23
C ASP A 226 -24.34 4.02 -17.67
N VAL A 227 -24.19 3.92 -16.35
CA VAL A 227 -22.91 3.79 -15.63
C VAL A 227 -23.02 2.61 -14.66
N MET A 228 -22.75 1.42 -15.20
CA MET A 228 -22.84 0.16 -14.46
C MET A 228 -21.70 -0.01 -13.44
N ASP A 229 -20.53 0.59 -13.70
CA ASP A 229 -19.34 0.42 -12.86
C ASP A 229 -18.93 1.73 -12.15
N PRO A 230 -18.93 1.79 -10.80
CA PRO A 230 -18.47 2.94 -10.03
C PRO A 230 -16.94 3.14 -10.06
N SER A 231 -16.19 2.28 -10.76
CA SER A 231 -14.72 2.33 -10.85
C SER A 231 -14.16 3.63 -11.43
N TRP A 232 -14.94 4.41 -12.18
CA TRP A 232 -14.53 5.72 -12.71
C TRP A 232 -14.08 6.70 -11.62
N LEU A 233 -14.56 6.54 -10.38
CA LEU A 233 -14.19 7.41 -9.25
C LEU A 233 -12.78 7.10 -8.71
N GLU A 234 -12.29 5.87 -8.89
CA GLU A 234 -11.01 5.42 -8.32
C GLU A 234 -9.79 6.21 -8.83
N PRO A 235 -9.65 6.51 -10.15
CA PRO A 235 -8.59 7.38 -10.64
C PRO A 235 -8.54 8.76 -9.96
N PHE A 236 -9.70 9.39 -9.74
CA PHE A 236 -9.78 10.70 -9.06
C PHE A 236 -9.33 10.62 -7.60
N VAL A 237 -9.74 9.56 -6.89
CA VAL A 237 -9.35 9.34 -5.49
C VAL A 237 -7.86 9.01 -5.38
N SER A 238 -7.31 8.23 -6.31
CA SER A 238 -5.89 7.87 -6.36
C SER A 238 -5.00 9.08 -6.61
N ASP A 239 -5.36 9.93 -7.59
CA ASP A 239 -4.65 11.19 -7.85
C ASP A 239 -4.79 12.17 -6.67
N PHE A 240 -5.98 12.29 -6.07
CA PHE A 240 -6.18 13.08 -4.84
C PHE A 240 -5.24 12.63 -3.71
N ARG A 241 -5.16 11.32 -3.43
CA ARG A 241 -4.25 10.78 -2.40
C ARG A 241 -2.79 11.11 -2.68
N THR A 242 -2.37 11.03 -3.94
CA THR A 242 -1.00 11.35 -4.38
C THR A 242 -0.69 12.84 -4.22
N ARG A 243 -1.61 13.71 -4.64
CA ARG A 243 -1.48 15.17 -4.47
C ARG A 243 -1.52 15.57 -3.01
N PHE A 244 -2.43 15.03 -2.22
CA PHE A 244 -2.53 15.29 -0.78
C PHE A 244 -1.24 14.88 -0.06
N SER A 245 -0.69 13.69 -0.36
CA SER A 245 0.60 13.24 0.19
C SER A 245 1.75 14.21 -0.11
N SER A 246 1.72 14.85 -1.26
CA SER A 246 2.74 15.84 -1.67
C SER A 246 2.53 17.21 -1.03
N LEU A 247 1.28 17.62 -0.81
CA LEU A 247 0.90 18.91 -0.22
C LEU A 247 0.95 18.91 1.32
N LEU A 248 1.09 17.75 1.97
CA LEU A 248 1.20 17.62 3.43
C LEU A 248 2.39 18.37 4.04
N ALA A 249 3.48 18.55 3.30
CA ALA A 249 4.62 19.34 3.77
C ALA A 249 4.39 20.86 3.67
N GLY A 250 3.40 21.30 2.89
CA GLY A 250 3.09 22.72 2.64
C GLY A 250 1.80 23.14 3.33
N SER A 251 0.76 23.41 2.55
CA SER A 251 -0.52 23.99 3.00
C SER A 251 -1.27 23.17 4.06
N PHE A 252 -0.93 21.88 4.25
CA PHE A 252 -1.58 20.98 5.21
C PHE A 252 -0.63 20.49 6.33
N ARG A 253 0.49 21.19 6.53
CA ARG A 253 1.53 20.81 7.51
C ARG A 253 1.03 20.76 8.96
N ASP A 254 0.09 21.64 9.30
CA ASP A 254 -0.42 21.79 10.66
C ASP A 254 -1.60 20.87 10.98
N PHE A 255 -2.03 20.03 10.04
CA PHE A 255 -3.11 19.08 10.29
C PHE A 255 -2.73 18.08 11.38
N GLY A 256 -3.67 17.80 12.26
CA GLY A 256 -3.52 16.74 13.26
C GLY A 256 -3.27 15.39 12.59
N PRO A 257 -2.39 14.53 13.13
CA PRO A 257 -2.02 13.26 12.50
C PRO A 257 -3.23 12.35 12.28
N ALA A 258 -4.22 12.39 13.18
CA ALA A 258 -5.46 11.63 13.04
C ALA A 258 -6.28 12.04 11.82
N LEU A 259 -6.39 13.34 11.56
CA LEU A 259 -7.13 13.87 10.42
C LEU A 259 -6.43 13.52 9.12
N ALA A 260 -5.13 13.76 9.04
CA ALA A 260 -4.35 13.44 7.85
C ALA A 260 -4.33 11.94 7.53
N LEU A 261 -4.21 11.05 8.53
CA LEU A 261 -4.36 9.60 8.32
C LEU A 261 -5.78 9.21 7.90
N SER A 262 -6.81 9.88 8.43
CA SER A 262 -8.20 9.62 8.05
C SER A 262 -8.52 10.00 6.61
N ILE A 263 -7.85 11.04 6.09
CA ILE A 263 -7.98 11.51 4.69
C ILE A 263 -7.20 10.59 3.75
N LEU A 264 -5.95 10.26 4.07
CA LEU A 264 -5.14 9.34 3.26
C LEU A 264 -5.76 7.95 3.20
N ASP A 265 -6.33 7.50 4.32
CA ASP A 265 -6.85 6.14 4.51
C ASP A 265 -5.87 5.04 4.08
N PRO A 266 -4.64 5.05 4.62
CA PRO A 266 -3.65 4.07 4.21
C PRO A 266 -3.97 2.70 4.78
N LYS A 267 -3.65 1.65 4.02
CA LYS A 267 -3.68 0.28 4.52
C LYS A 267 -2.54 0.09 5.53
N LEU A 268 -2.87 0.08 6.82
CA LEU A 268 -1.88 -0.09 7.90
C LEU A 268 -1.57 -1.55 8.24
N ARG A 269 -2.47 -2.47 7.86
CA ARG A 269 -2.37 -3.90 8.12
C ARG A 269 -2.34 -4.67 6.80
N PHE A 270 -1.35 -5.52 6.65
CA PHE A 270 -1.14 -6.39 5.50
C PHE A 270 -1.17 -7.83 6.00
N ASN A 271 -1.90 -8.69 5.29
CA ASN A 271 -1.85 -10.14 5.53
C ASN A 271 -0.60 -10.74 4.85
N GLU A 272 -0.15 -11.91 5.29
CA GLU A 272 1.05 -12.57 4.74
C GLU A 272 0.90 -12.85 3.23
N GLU A 273 -0.28 -13.30 2.80
CA GLU A 273 -0.59 -13.56 1.39
C GLU A 273 -0.60 -12.28 0.53
N GLU A 274 -1.10 -11.18 1.08
CA GLU A 274 -1.13 -9.89 0.38
C GLU A 274 0.26 -9.26 0.30
N ALA A 275 1.06 -9.39 1.37
CA ALA A 275 2.45 -8.97 1.38
C ALA A 275 3.27 -9.78 0.37
N ALA A 276 2.99 -11.07 0.23
CA ALA A 276 3.56 -11.94 -0.79
C ALA A 276 3.06 -11.59 -2.20
N ALA A 277 1.79 -11.22 -2.38
CA ALA A 277 1.23 -10.83 -3.68
C ALA A 277 1.84 -9.51 -4.18
N VAL A 278 1.96 -8.49 -3.32
CA VAL A 278 2.64 -7.22 -3.67
C VAL A 278 4.13 -7.45 -3.95
N SER A 279 4.75 -8.45 -3.31
CA SER A 279 6.13 -8.86 -3.57
C SER A 279 6.30 -9.81 -4.77
N GLY A 280 5.20 -10.46 -5.20
CA GLY A 280 5.20 -11.62 -6.10
C GLY A 280 4.58 -11.37 -7.47
N THR A 281 3.72 -10.35 -7.63
CA THR A 281 3.24 -9.93 -8.95
C THR A 281 4.41 -9.38 -9.76
N ALA A 282 4.79 -10.18 -10.75
CA ALA A 282 5.87 -9.99 -11.69
C ALA A 282 5.73 -8.69 -12.51
N SER A 283 6.26 -7.60 -11.96
CA SER A 283 6.87 -6.55 -12.75
C SER A 283 8.09 -6.03 -12.02
N THR A 284 9.15 -5.81 -12.78
CA THR A 284 10.52 -5.37 -12.49
C THR A 284 10.62 -3.98 -11.84
N ALA A 285 9.63 -3.62 -11.04
CA ALA A 285 9.44 -2.37 -10.31
C ALA A 285 9.52 -2.66 -8.81
N SER A 286 10.61 -3.28 -8.37
CA SER A 286 10.99 -3.37 -6.96
C SER A 286 10.67 -2.05 -6.27
N GLN A 287 9.66 -2.05 -5.38
CA GLN A 287 9.37 -1.03 -4.38
C GLN A 287 10.07 0.30 -4.67
N LYS A 288 9.50 1.10 -5.58
CA LYS A 288 10.06 2.36 -6.11
C LYS A 288 10.12 3.42 -5.01
N VAL A 289 10.98 3.23 -4.02
CA VAL A 289 11.43 4.33 -3.15
C VAL A 289 12.35 5.17 -4.02
N ILE A 290 11.75 6.17 -4.63
CA ILE A 290 12.44 7.15 -5.46
C ILE A 290 12.85 8.29 -4.54
N ARG A 291 14.15 8.57 -4.52
CA ARG A 291 14.74 9.70 -3.80
C ARG A 291 14.31 11.01 -4.46
N ALA A 292 14.55 12.12 -3.79
CA ALA A 292 14.20 13.44 -4.31
C ALA A 292 14.87 13.77 -5.67
N ASP A 293 16.00 13.13 -5.98
CA ASP A 293 16.73 13.27 -7.24
C ASP A 293 16.17 12.39 -8.39
N GLY A 294 15.08 11.66 -8.16
CA GLY A 294 14.47 10.78 -9.16
C GLY A 294 15.13 9.41 -9.28
N HIS A 295 16.20 9.15 -8.52
CA HIS A 295 16.90 7.86 -8.54
C HIS A 295 16.39 6.91 -7.45
N PRO A 296 16.47 5.58 -7.68
CA PRO A 296 16.22 4.58 -6.63
C PRO A 296 17.22 4.69 -5.47
N LEU A 297 16.87 4.08 -4.34
CA LEU A 297 17.77 3.95 -3.19
C LEU A 297 19.10 3.28 -3.55
N ASN A 298 20.21 3.97 -3.25
CA ASN A 298 21.54 3.46 -3.53
C ASN A 298 22.01 2.46 -2.44
N ALA A 299 23.19 1.86 -2.63
CA ALA A 299 23.75 0.89 -1.66
C ALA A 299 24.15 1.55 -0.33
N TYR A 300 24.57 2.81 -0.34
CA TYR A 300 24.94 3.56 0.87
C TYR A 300 23.72 3.92 1.72
N ASP A 301 22.58 4.22 1.10
CA ASP A 301 21.30 4.47 1.76
C ASP A 301 20.85 3.23 2.51
N MET A 302 21.02 2.03 1.93
CA MET A 302 20.75 0.77 2.64
C MET A 302 21.67 0.54 3.82
N LYS A 303 22.96 0.84 3.69
CA LYS A 303 23.88 0.78 4.83
C LYS A 303 23.50 1.78 5.93
N ARG A 304 23.06 3.00 5.59
CA ARG A 304 22.60 4.02 6.55
C ARG A 304 21.34 3.57 7.29
N LEU A 305 20.33 3.05 6.56
CA LEU A 305 19.12 2.49 7.18
C LEU A 305 19.43 1.27 8.05
N GLN A 306 20.38 0.42 7.64
CA GLN A 306 20.83 -0.72 8.43
C GLN A 306 21.52 -0.25 9.73
N ALA A 307 22.40 0.75 9.65
CA ALA A 307 23.10 1.29 10.82
C ALA A 307 22.10 1.90 11.83
N TYR A 308 21.11 2.66 11.34
CA TYR A 308 20.09 3.25 12.21
C TYR A 308 19.17 2.19 12.80
N SER A 309 18.71 1.24 11.99
CA SER A 309 17.88 0.12 12.48
C SER A 309 18.64 -0.78 13.44
N SER A 310 19.97 -0.76 13.45
CA SER A 310 20.80 -1.45 14.44
C SER A 310 21.13 -0.60 15.68
N ASN A 311 20.53 0.59 15.81
CA ASN A 311 20.79 1.59 16.86
C ASN A 311 22.26 2.01 16.97
N LEU A 312 23.02 2.01 15.86
CA LEU A 312 24.43 2.40 15.84
C LEU A 312 24.64 3.90 15.57
N VAL A 313 23.64 4.55 14.97
CA VAL A 313 23.68 5.94 14.54
C VAL A 313 22.41 6.64 14.96
N ASP A 314 22.47 7.96 15.05
CA ASP A 314 21.33 8.79 15.38
C ASP A 314 20.41 9.06 14.15
N HIS A 315 19.16 9.43 14.42
CA HIS A 315 18.11 9.61 13.42
C HIS A 315 18.41 10.70 12.37
N HIS A 316 19.22 11.71 12.69
CA HIS A 316 19.61 12.76 11.74
C HIS A 316 20.28 12.19 10.48
N LEU A 317 20.95 11.03 10.59
CA LEU A 317 21.63 10.40 9.45
C LEU A 317 20.65 9.84 8.41
N ILE A 318 19.35 9.71 8.69
CA ILE A 318 18.40 9.11 7.76
C ILE A 318 17.23 10.03 7.38
N LEU A 319 17.19 11.26 7.90
CA LEU A 319 16.07 12.20 7.70
C LEU A 319 15.76 12.48 6.22
N ASP A 320 16.79 12.58 5.38
CA ASP A 320 16.67 12.73 3.92
C ASP A 320 15.96 11.54 3.24
N LEU A 321 16.04 10.35 3.82
CA LEU A 321 15.44 9.12 3.31
C LEU A 321 14.00 8.92 3.81
N ILE A 322 13.58 9.59 4.88
CA ILE A 322 12.26 9.35 5.50
C ILE A 322 11.12 9.81 4.61
N SER A 323 11.23 10.97 3.94
CA SER A 323 10.18 11.45 3.04
C SER A 323 9.93 10.48 1.87
N PRO A 324 10.96 10.03 1.11
CA PRO A 324 10.82 8.96 0.12
C PRO A 324 10.20 7.66 0.67
N LEU A 325 10.65 7.21 1.85
CA LEU A 325 10.14 5.99 2.47
C LEU A 325 8.68 6.11 2.88
N ALA A 326 8.29 7.25 3.46
CA ALA A 326 6.92 7.53 3.85
C ALA A 326 6.00 7.57 2.62
N ARG A 327 6.41 8.24 1.53
CA ARG A 327 5.65 8.27 0.27
C ARG A 327 5.44 6.86 -0.29
N ALA A 328 6.48 6.04 -0.33
CA ALA A 328 6.39 4.66 -0.78
C ALA A 328 5.51 3.79 0.14
N TYR A 329 5.55 4.03 1.45
CA TYR A 329 4.70 3.33 2.40
C TYR A 329 3.21 3.69 2.24
N PHE A 330 2.87 4.98 2.26
CA PHE A 330 1.48 5.44 2.19
C PHE A 330 0.82 5.23 0.81
N SER A 331 1.62 5.04 -0.25
CA SER A 331 1.14 4.61 -1.57
C SER A 331 0.91 3.09 -1.69
N GLY A 332 1.18 2.32 -0.63
CA GLY A 332 1.01 0.86 -0.63
C GLY A 332 2.15 0.08 -1.31
N ASN A 333 3.23 0.75 -1.72
CA ASN A 333 4.37 0.08 -2.38
C ASN A 333 5.25 -0.70 -1.38
N ILE A 334 5.16 -0.40 -0.08
CA ILE A 334 5.88 -1.14 0.97
C ILE A 334 4.85 -1.84 1.86
N PRO A 335 4.60 -3.15 1.68
CA PRO A 335 3.58 -3.90 2.42
C PRO A 335 4.06 -4.23 3.84
N VAL A 336 4.14 -3.22 4.72
CA VAL A 336 4.56 -3.37 6.11
C VAL A 336 3.39 -3.09 7.05
N THR A 337 3.16 -4.00 8.00
CA THR A 337 2.24 -3.73 9.10
C THR A 337 2.87 -2.71 10.06
N LEU A 338 2.24 -1.55 10.22
CA LEU A 338 2.62 -0.54 11.22
C LEU A 338 1.45 -0.32 12.19
N SER A 339 1.78 -0.08 13.45
CA SER A 339 0.78 0.42 14.41
C SER A 339 0.36 1.85 14.03
N TYR A 340 -0.82 2.26 14.51
CA TYR A 340 -1.32 3.62 14.26
C TYR A 340 -0.32 4.70 14.69
N SER A 341 0.26 4.58 15.89
CA SER A 341 1.26 5.53 16.39
C SER A 341 2.53 5.54 15.52
N GLN A 342 2.99 4.37 15.04
CA GLN A 342 4.14 4.31 14.12
C GLN A 342 3.84 5.00 12.78
N ALA A 343 2.64 4.76 12.21
CA ALA A 343 2.22 5.42 10.99
C ALA A 343 2.05 6.93 11.18
N ALA A 344 1.49 7.38 12.30
CA ALA A 344 1.36 8.79 12.63
C ALA A 344 2.72 9.48 12.77
N ILE A 345 3.70 8.85 13.43
CA ILE A 345 5.06 9.38 13.52
C ILE A 345 5.72 9.44 12.13
N LEU A 346 5.58 8.39 11.32
CA LEU A 346 6.11 8.36 9.95
C LEU A 346 5.47 9.43 9.06
N LEU A 347 4.17 9.69 9.23
CA LEU A 347 3.44 10.76 8.56
C LEU A 347 4.00 12.14 8.94
N CYS A 348 4.15 12.41 10.25
CA CYS A 348 4.59 13.72 10.72
C CYS A 348 6.05 14.01 10.35
N LEU A 349 6.96 13.04 10.56
CA LEU A 349 8.38 13.22 10.24
C LEU A 349 8.65 13.16 8.73
N GLY A 350 7.94 12.28 8.01
CA GLY A 350 8.17 12.04 6.59
C GLY A 350 7.39 12.94 5.64
N LEU A 351 6.06 12.94 5.75
CA LEU A 351 5.20 13.68 4.82
C LEU A 351 4.95 15.13 5.25
N GLN A 352 4.73 15.40 6.54
CA GLN A 352 4.55 16.77 7.04
C GLN A 352 5.88 17.48 7.36
N GLN A 353 7.00 16.75 7.36
CA GLN A 353 8.34 17.27 7.63
C GLN A 353 8.38 18.13 8.91
N ARG A 354 7.77 17.62 9.97
CA ARG A 354 7.80 18.21 11.31
C ARG A 354 8.99 17.68 12.08
N ASP A 355 9.44 18.48 13.04
CA ASP A 355 10.45 18.16 14.02
C ASP A 355 9.91 17.23 15.11
N VAL A 356 10.81 16.57 15.85
CA VAL A 356 10.43 15.60 16.90
C VAL A 356 9.61 16.26 18.00
N SER A 357 9.94 17.49 18.42
CA SER A 357 9.18 18.25 19.44
C SER A 357 7.74 18.52 19.02
N ALA A 358 7.52 18.84 17.74
CA ALA A 358 6.19 19.00 17.20
C ALA A 358 5.41 17.67 17.17
N VAL A 359 6.08 16.53 16.97
CA VAL A 359 5.46 15.20 17.06
C VAL A 359 5.11 14.83 18.50
N GLU A 360 5.95 15.19 19.47
CA GLU A 360 5.65 15.00 20.91
C GLU A 360 4.33 15.67 21.28
N THR A 361 4.16 16.93 20.86
CA THR A 361 2.96 17.71 21.13
C THR A 361 1.74 17.15 20.40
N ALA A 362 1.91 16.70 19.14
CA ALA A 362 0.80 16.21 18.34
C ALA A 362 0.26 14.83 18.78
N LEU A 363 1.11 13.99 19.38
CA LEU A 363 0.75 12.64 19.82
C LEU A 363 0.63 12.48 21.34
N ASP A 364 0.99 13.52 22.11
CA ASP A 364 1.07 13.48 23.57
C ASP A 364 1.97 12.33 24.08
N LEU A 365 3.16 12.21 23.47
CA LEU A 365 4.15 11.17 23.77
C LEU A 365 5.53 11.77 24.06
N PRO A 366 6.28 11.26 25.05
CA PRO A 366 7.67 11.68 25.28
C PRO A 366 8.59 11.38 24.07
N SER A 367 9.59 12.23 23.80
CA SER A 367 10.49 12.06 22.64
C SER A 367 11.22 10.72 22.61
N SER A 368 11.59 10.19 23.77
CA SER A 368 12.22 8.85 23.86
C SER A 368 11.31 7.75 23.30
N GLN A 369 10.00 7.84 23.54
CA GLN A 369 9.02 6.91 23.01
C GLN A 369 8.79 7.13 21.51
N VAL A 370 8.72 8.39 21.06
CA VAL A 370 8.60 8.74 19.64
C VAL A 370 9.76 8.15 18.84
N LEU A 371 11.00 8.36 19.29
CA LEU A 371 12.19 7.81 18.64
C LEU A 371 12.25 6.28 18.69
N ALA A 372 11.82 5.66 19.80
CA ALA A 372 11.75 4.21 19.90
C ALA A 372 10.72 3.60 18.92
N LEU A 373 9.54 4.20 18.80
CA LEU A 373 8.51 3.77 17.85
C LEU A 373 8.94 4.02 16.40
N PHE A 374 9.58 5.15 16.14
CA PHE A 374 10.16 5.49 14.85
C PHE A 374 11.25 4.49 14.42
N SER A 375 12.22 4.18 15.30
CA SER A 375 13.24 3.16 15.05
C SER A 375 12.63 1.78 14.76
N LYS A 376 11.58 1.39 15.49
CA LYS A 376 10.82 0.15 15.19
C LYS A 376 10.17 0.18 13.81
N ALA A 377 9.59 1.32 13.40
CA ALA A 377 8.99 1.47 12.06
C ALA A 377 10.05 1.38 10.95
N VAL A 378 11.16 2.13 11.08
CA VAL A 378 12.27 2.11 10.12
C VAL A 378 12.90 0.72 10.01
N ARG A 379 13.06 0.00 11.13
CA ARG A 379 13.54 -1.39 11.11
C ARG A 379 12.66 -2.30 10.25
N ARG A 380 11.34 -2.21 10.37
CA ARG A 380 10.39 -3.01 9.57
C ARG A 380 10.45 -2.65 8.09
N LEU A 381 10.50 -1.34 7.77
CA LEU A 381 10.66 -0.86 6.39
C LEU A 381 11.97 -1.38 5.78
N HIS A 382 13.09 -1.25 6.50
CA HIS A 382 14.39 -1.74 6.06
C HIS A 382 14.40 -3.26 5.86
N GLN A 383 13.80 -4.04 6.75
CA GLN A 383 13.72 -5.51 6.61
C GLN A 383 13.00 -5.93 5.33
N GLN A 384 11.89 -5.26 4.97
CA GLN A 384 11.19 -5.55 3.72
C GLN A 384 12.02 -5.15 2.49
N LEU A 385 12.60 -3.94 2.49
CA LEU A 385 13.46 -3.49 1.38
C LEU A 385 14.67 -4.43 1.18
N ARG A 386 15.24 -4.94 2.27
CA ARG A 386 16.31 -5.93 2.24
C ARG A 386 15.84 -7.26 1.67
N ALA A 387 14.71 -7.79 2.13
CA ALA A 387 14.14 -9.04 1.64
C ALA A 387 13.86 -8.99 0.13
N VAL A 388 13.31 -7.87 -0.37
CA VAL A 388 13.08 -7.67 -1.81
C VAL A 388 14.38 -7.61 -2.61
N LYS A 389 15.41 -6.92 -2.09
CA LYS A 389 16.72 -6.90 -2.75
C LYS A 389 17.41 -8.27 -2.74
N GLU A 390 17.31 -9.02 -1.65
CA GLU A 390 17.84 -10.39 -1.56
C GLU A 390 17.13 -11.33 -2.54
N ALA A 391 15.80 -11.26 -2.64
CA ALA A 391 15.02 -12.04 -3.61
C ALA A 391 15.34 -11.67 -5.07
N GLU A 392 15.60 -10.39 -5.36
CA GLU A 392 16.02 -9.96 -6.69
C GLU A 392 17.41 -10.51 -7.06
N VAL A 393 18.36 -10.47 -6.12
CA VAL A 393 19.69 -11.07 -6.31
C VAL A 393 19.58 -12.59 -6.50
N GLU A 394 18.72 -13.28 -5.75
CA GLU A 394 18.47 -14.71 -5.90
C GLU A 394 17.89 -15.06 -7.27
N ARG A 395 17.02 -14.22 -7.85
CA ARG A 395 16.51 -14.38 -9.21
C ARG A 395 17.58 -14.18 -10.29
N GLN A 396 18.50 -13.24 -10.06
CA GLN A 396 19.60 -12.96 -10.98
C GLN A 396 20.74 -13.98 -10.89
N LEU A 397 20.88 -14.66 -9.75
CA LEU A 397 21.85 -15.73 -9.56
C LEU A 397 21.51 -16.93 -10.46
N PRO A 398 22.46 -17.46 -11.23
CA PRO A 398 22.26 -18.70 -11.97
C PRO A 398 21.87 -19.80 -10.98
N LYS A 399 20.68 -20.40 -11.15
CA LYS A 399 20.29 -21.57 -10.34
C LYS A 399 21.39 -22.62 -10.51
N PRO A 400 22.06 -23.06 -9.43
CA PRO A 400 23.09 -24.08 -9.55
C PRO A 400 22.45 -25.29 -10.21
N LYS A 401 22.96 -25.71 -11.37
CA LYS A 401 22.61 -27.02 -11.92
C LYS A 401 23.01 -28.03 -10.85
N ILE A 402 22.02 -28.59 -10.16
CA ILE A 402 22.23 -29.74 -9.30
C ILE A 402 22.72 -30.82 -10.26
N VAL A 403 24.03 -31.05 -10.28
CA VAL A 403 24.62 -32.19 -11.00
C VAL A 403 24.15 -33.40 -10.23
N THR A 404 23.07 -34.02 -10.71
CA THR A 404 22.70 -35.37 -10.29
C THR A 404 23.87 -36.25 -10.71
N LEU A 405 24.69 -36.65 -9.75
CA LEU A 405 25.76 -37.63 -9.95
C LEU A 405 25.07 -38.97 -10.20
N ASN A 406 24.62 -39.19 -11.43
CA ASN A 406 24.21 -40.50 -11.89
C ASN A 406 25.45 -41.40 -11.81
N PRO A 407 25.37 -42.58 -11.17
CA PRO A 407 26.44 -43.57 -11.26
C PRO A 407 26.74 -43.81 -12.73
N HIS A 408 28.02 -43.71 -13.09
CA HIS A 408 28.48 -44.05 -14.43
C HIS A 408 28.11 -45.51 -14.71
N GLU A 409 27.48 -45.83 -15.84
CA GLU A 409 27.01 -47.19 -16.16
C GLU A 409 28.17 -48.19 -16.30
N VAL A 410 29.39 -47.68 -16.52
CA VAL A 410 30.61 -48.46 -16.61
C VAL A 410 31.33 -48.39 -15.26
N GLU A 411 31.56 -49.56 -14.65
CA GLU A 411 32.42 -49.67 -13.48
C GLU A 411 33.84 -49.17 -13.83
N LEU A 412 34.45 -48.40 -12.94
CA LEU A 412 35.78 -47.82 -13.12
C LEU A 412 36.83 -48.86 -13.57
N ASP A 413 36.69 -50.10 -13.09
CA ASP A 413 37.56 -51.20 -13.42
C ASP A 413 37.46 -51.64 -14.90
N ALA A 414 36.26 -51.55 -15.50
CA ALA A 414 36.06 -51.88 -16.91
C ALA A 414 36.61 -50.77 -17.83
N GLU A 415 36.52 -49.51 -17.43
CA GLU A 415 37.12 -48.39 -18.17
C GLU A 415 38.66 -48.41 -18.07
N LEU A 416 39.20 -48.75 -16.90
CA LEU A 416 40.63 -48.92 -16.69
C LEU A 416 41.20 -50.12 -17.47
N GLU A 417 40.47 -51.24 -17.55
CA GLU A 417 40.91 -52.39 -18.35
C GLU A 417 40.82 -52.09 -19.85
N ALA A 418 39.76 -51.43 -20.33
CA ALA A 418 39.66 -51.00 -21.73
C ALA A 418 40.82 -50.06 -22.12
N GLY A 419 41.13 -49.07 -21.27
CA GLY A 419 42.28 -48.20 -21.48
C GLY A 419 43.63 -48.93 -21.40
N ALA A 420 43.74 -49.96 -20.54
CA ALA A 420 44.93 -50.80 -20.46
C ALA A 420 45.09 -51.70 -21.69
N GLU A 421 43.99 -52.21 -22.25
CA GLU A 421 43.97 -52.98 -23.49
C GLU A 421 44.39 -52.10 -24.68
N ASP A 422 43.89 -50.87 -24.79
CA ASP A 422 44.31 -49.91 -25.81
C ASP A 422 45.82 -49.61 -25.74
N ILE A 423 46.37 -49.44 -24.52
CA ILE A 423 47.80 -49.23 -24.32
C ILE A 423 48.60 -50.49 -24.67
N ARG A 424 48.13 -51.68 -24.28
CA ARG A 424 48.76 -52.97 -24.63
C ARG A 424 48.72 -53.20 -26.15
N GLN A 425 47.65 -52.78 -26.82
CA GLN A 425 47.50 -52.91 -28.26
C GLN A 425 48.42 -51.92 -28.98
N ALA A 426 48.47 -50.66 -28.54
CA ALA A 426 49.45 -49.69 -29.02
C ALA A 426 50.90 -50.15 -28.80
N MET A 427 51.20 -50.80 -27.67
CA MET A 427 52.51 -51.41 -27.41
C MET A 427 52.80 -52.60 -28.34
N ARG A 428 51.81 -53.43 -28.66
CA ARG A 428 51.97 -54.53 -29.63
C ARG A 428 52.18 -54.02 -31.05
N ASP A 429 51.43 -53.00 -31.45
CA ASP A 429 51.56 -52.40 -32.78
C ASP A 429 52.90 -51.67 -32.95
N ALA A 430 53.46 -51.16 -31.84
CA ALA A 430 54.81 -50.61 -31.79
C ALA A 430 55.92 -51.69 -31.73
N LEU A 431 55.62 -52.92 -31.29
CA LEU A 431 56.55 -54.05 -31.32
C LEU A 431 56.27 -54.95 -32.53
N LYS A 432 56.65 -54.48 -33.72
CA LYS A 432 56.65 -55.33 -34.92
C LYS A 432 57.80 -56.35 -34.81
N PRO A 433 57.55 -57.65 -35.05
CA PRO A 433 58.60 -58.67 -34.99
C PRO A 433 59.76 -58.41 -35.97
N GLU A 434 59.50 -57.68 -37.06
CA GLU A 434 60.48 -57.26 -38.07
C GLU A 434 61.55 -56.30 -37.49
N ASP A 435 61.19 -55.44 -36.53
CA ASP A 435 62.12 -54.51 -35.87
C ASP A 435 62.95 -55.17 -34.75
N LEU A 436 62.58 -56.40 -34.33
CA LEU A 436 63.27 -57.17 -33.29
C LEU A 436 64.34 -58.11 -33.87
N GLU A 437 64.32 -58.39 -35.18
CA GLU A 437 65.33 -59.23 -35.83
C GLU A 437 66.74 -58.62 -35.80
N GLN A 438 66.85 -57.29 -35.79
CA GLN A 438 68.14 -56.58 -35.68
C GLN A 438 68.82 -56.72 -34.30
N TYR A 439 68.11 -57.27 -33.31
CA TYR A 439 68.62 -57.56 -31.96
C TYR A 439 68.69 -59.07 -31.65
N ALA A 440 68.42 -59.93 -32.65
CA ALA A 440 68.52 -61.38 -32.49
C ALA A 440 69.99 -61.84 -32.53
N ILE A 441 70.56 -62.18 -31.37
CA ILE A 441 71.91 -62.74 -31.27
C ILE A 441 71.88 -64.19 -31.80
N ARG A 442 72.43 -64.41 -33.01
CA ARG A 442 72.48 -65.73 -33.64
C ARG A 442 73.65 -66.57 -33.13
N GLY A 443 73.72 -66.83 -31.83
CA GLY A 443 74.41 -67.99 -31.23
C GLY A 443 75.85 -68.32 -31.69
N ALA A 444 76.60 -67.41 -32.29
CA ALA A 444 78.01 -67.57 -32.63
C ALA A 444 78.88 -66.82 -31.61
N ALA A 445 80.06 -67.35 -31.29
CA ALA A 445 80.91 -66.84 -30.20
C ALA A 445 81.36 -65.38 -30.39
N GLU A 446 81.41 -64.89 -31.63
CA GLU A 446 81.85 -63.53 -31.98
C GLU A 446 80.75 -62.47 -31.77
N ASP A 447 79.47 -62.86 -31.76
CA ASP A 447 78.33 -61.94 -31.56
C ASP A 447 78.10 -61.58 -30.09
N PHE A 448 78.64 -62.39 -29.16
CA PHE A 448 78.59 -62.10 -27.72
C PHE A 448 79.60 -61.01 -27.30
N GLU A 449 80.70 -60.84 -28.03
CA GLU A 449 81.74 -59.85 -27.70
C GLU A 449 81.32 -58.42 -28.08
N THR A 450 80.53 -58.24 -29.14
CA THR A 450 80.00 -56.94 -29.55
C THR A 450 78.82 -56.48 -28.68
N ALA A 451 77.97 -57.40 -28.20
CA ALA A 451 76.84 -57.07 -27.32
C ALA A 451 77.26 -56.70 -25.87
N ALA A 452 78.43 -57.19 -25.41
CA ALA A 452 78.92 -56.92 -24.06
C ALA A 452 79.61 -55.56 -23.89
N GLY A 453 79.81 -54.79 -24.98
CA GLY A 453 80.49 -53.49 -24.95
C GLY A 453 81.97 -53.64 -24.57
N GLY A 454 82.84 -53.63 -25.59
CA GLY A 454 84.28 -53.81 -25.40
C GLY A 454 84.86 -52.99 -24.25
N GLY A 455 85.32 -53.67 -23.21
CA GLY A 455 86.11 -53.07 -22.13
C GLY A 455 85.67 -53.36 -20.69
N ALA A 456 85.46 -54.62 -20.30
CA ALA A 456 85.56 -54.99 -18.89
C ALA A 456 85.95 -56.48 -18.73
N LYS A 457 87.13 -56.74 -18.14
CA LYS A 457 87.52 -58.10 -17.72
C LYS A 457 86.50 -58.61 -16.70
N LEU A 458 85.73 -59.64 -17.08
CA LEU A 458 84.87 -60.38 -16.16
C LEU A 458 85.72 -61.12 -15.13
N LYS A 459 85.47 -60.87 -13.84
CA LYS A 459 85.81 -61.82 -12.76
C LYS A 459 84.60 -62.72 -12.54
N SER A 460 84.83 -64.02 -12.44
CA SER A 460 83.80 -65.04 -12.25
C SER A 460 83.02 -64.79 -10.95
N GLY A 461 81.71 -64.54 -11.08
CA GLY A 461 80.75 -64.59 -9.98
C GLY A 461 80.23 -63.26 -9.41
N GLY A 462 79.97 -62.24 -10.23
CA GLY A 462 79.39 -60.97 -9.75
C GLY A 462 78.24 -60.43 -10.61
N LEU A 463 77.11 -60.16 -9.98
CA LEU A 463 75.90 -59.54 -10.54
C LEU A 463 76.20 -58.08 -10.99
N LEU A 464 75.82 -57.70 -12.23
CA LEU A 464 75.87 -56.31 -12.71
C LEU A 464 74.47 -55.67 -12.68
N SER A 465 74.37 -54.51 -12.02
CA SER A 465 73.23 -53.59 -12.11
C SER A 465 73.68 -52.32 -12.85
N LEU A 466 73.00 -51.97 -13.95
CA LEU A 466 73.30 -50.77 -14.74
C LEU A 466 72.40 -49.57 -14.35
N PRO A 467 72.98 -48.36 -14.21
CA PRO A 467 72.26 -47.12 -13.90
C PRO A 467 71.83 -46.38 -15.19
N SER A 468 70.66 -45.71 -15.15
CA SER A 468 70.25 -44.77 -16.21
C SER A 468 70.60 -43.33 -15.81
N LYS A 469 71.14 -42.56 -16.76
CA LYS A 469 71.65 -41.18 -16.57
C LYS A 469 70.83 -40.15 -17.37
N ASP A 470 70.33 -39.17 -16.62
CA ASP A 470 70.25 -37.71 -16.90
C ASP A 470 69.36 -37.20 -18.06
N GLY A 471 68.56 -36.14 -17.99
CA GLY A 471 68.43 -35.04 -17.01
C GLY A 471 68.70 -33.65 -17.64
N LYS A 472 67.79 -32.67 -17.38
CA LYS A 472 67.85 -31.17 -17.54
C LYS A 472 67.25 -30.58 -18.83
N LYS A 473 66.46 -29.48 -18.88
CA LYS A 473 66.23 -28.21 -18.12
C LYS A 473 64.89 -27.60 -18.67
N LYS A 474 64.21 -26.54 -18.19
CA LYS A 474 63.99 -25.81 -16.93
C LYS A 474 63.25 -24.50 -17.31
N LYS A 475 62.16 -24.10 -16.64
CA LYS A 475 61.95 -22.69 -16.20
C LYS A 475 60.80 -22.56 -15.18
N ASP A 476 61.10 -21.77 -14.16
CA ASP A 476 60.35 -21.47 -12.94
C ASP A 476 59.25 -20.41 -13.17
N GLN A 477 58.18 -20.44 -12.34
CA GLN A 477 57.92 -19.36 -11.38
C GLN A 477 56.93 -19.78 -10.26
N GLN A 478 57.15 -19.15 -9.11
CA GLN A 478 56.64 -19.34 -7.74
C GLN A 478 55.10 -19.09 -7.60
N GLN A 479 54.37 -19.53 -6.56
CA GLN A 479 54.55 -19.17 -5.14
C GLN A 479 53.85 -20.12 -4.14
N GLN A 480 54.64 -20.45 -3.11
CA GLN A 480 54.37 -20.41 -1.66
C GLN A 480 53.14 -21.11 -1.09
N GLN A 481 53.40 -22.14 -0.27
CA GLN A 481 52.83 -22.21 1.09
C GLN A 481 53.86 -22.75 2.08
N GLN A 482 54.16 -21.92 3.08
CA GLN A 482 55.06 -22.20 4.18
C GLN A 482 54.43 -23.18 5.17
N LYS A 483 55.19 -24.19 5.60
CA LYS A 483 55.16 -24.68 6.99
C LYS A 483 56.58 -25.05 7.42
N THR A 484 57.00 -24.50 8.54
CA THR A 484 58.13 -24.92 9.36
C THR A 484 57.64 -25.10 10.80
N PRO A 485 58.41 -25.77 11.68
CA PRO A 485 59.17 -26.98 11.43
C PRO A 485 58.87 -28.05 12.49
N GLY A 486 59.20 -29.30 12.16
CA GLY A 486 59.34 -30.35 13.17
C GLY A 486 60.64 -30.17 13.98
N SER A 487 60.59 -30.56 15.24
CA SER A 487 61.76 -30.98 16.02
C SER A 487 61.31 -32.16 16.87
N GLY A 488 61.90 -33.32 16.58
CA GLY A 488 61.69 -34.55 17.31
C GLY A 488 62.71 -34.67 18.44
N GLY A 489 62.23 -34.99 19.63
CA GLY A 489 63.04 -35.41 20.77
C GLY A 489 62.36 -36.59 21.47
N LYS A 490 62.85 -37.81 21.21
CA LYS A 490 62.54 -39.01 22.00
C LYS A 490 63.06 -38.81 23.42
N ASN A 491 62.28 -39.08 24.46
CA ASN A 491 62.49 -40.26 25.32
C ASN A 491 61.54 -40.36 26.53
N LYS A 492 61.29 -41.63 26.89
CA LYS A 492 61.00 -42.17 28.23
C LYS A 492 59.64 -41.85 28.89
N GLY A 493 58.79 -42.88 28.89
CA GLY A 493 58.65 -43.73 30.08
C GLY A 493 57.51 -43.42 31.03
N GLY A 494 56.65 -44.42 31.24
CA GLY A 494 56.04 -44.68 32.54
C GLY A 494 54.55 -44.36 32.67
N GLY A 495 53.75 -45.43 32.80
CA GLY A 495 52.92 -45.62 33.99
C GLY A 495 51.58 -44.86 34.10
N ASN A 496 50.53 -45.58 33.69
CA ASN A 496 49.35 -45.92 34.50
C ASN A 496 48.37 -44.85 35.06
N SER A 497 47.10 -45.17 34.81
CA SER A 497 45.89 -45.00 35.65
C SER A 497 45.44 -43.61 36.11
N GLY A 498 44.25 -43.24 35.64
CA GLY A 498 43.06 -43.27 36.50
C GLY A 498 42.73 -42.02 37.33
N GLY A 499 41.65 -41.35 36.92
CA GLY A 499 40.69 -40.68 37.80
C GLY A 499 41.12 -39.38 38.48
N PHE A 500 40.31 -38.33 38.35
CA PHE A 500 39.52 -37.76 39.46
C PHE A 500 38.95 -36.39 39.03
N THR A 501 37.68 -36.18 39.39
CA THR A 501 37.01 -34.88 39.51
C THR A 501 37.81 -33.86 40.36
N PRO A 502 37.42 -32.58 40.33
CA PRO A 502 37.03 -32.01 41.62
C PRO A 502 35.81 -31.10 41.53
N GLY A 503 35.04 -31.07 42.63
CA GLY A 503 33.98 -30.11 42.88
C GLY A 503 34.36 -29.07 43.93
N SER A 504 33.28 -28.52 44.53
CA SER A 504 33.24 -27.58 45.68
C SER A 504 33.43 -26.10 45.30
N HIS A 505 32.74 -25.09 45.83
CA HIS A 505 31.84 -24.86 46.97
C HIS A 505 31.01 -23.60 46.60
N GLY A 506 29.87 -23.19 47.17
CA GLY A 506 29.09 -23.56 48.34
C GLY A 506 28.31 -22.30 48.82
N LYS A 507 27.13 -22.52 49.47
CA LYS A 507 26.41 -21.60 50.41
C LYS A 507 25.82 -20.29 49.80
N LYS A 508 24.68 -19.72 50.22
CA LYS A 508 23.86 -19.79 51.45
C LYS A 508 22.58 -18.94 51.22
N ASP A 509 21.50 -19.23 51.99
CA ASP A 509 20.54 -18.31 52.67
C ASP A 509 19.92 -17.10 51.91
N ARG A 510 18.71 -16.57 52.12
CA ARG A 510 17.47 -16.80 52.88
C ARG A 510 16.55 -15.58 52.57
N LYS A 511 15.23 -15.79 52.68
CA LYS A 511 14.18 -14.86 53.19
C LYS A 511 13.80 -13.56 52.47
N ASP A 512 12.55 -13.56 52.00
CA ASP A 512 11.38 -12.82 52.51
C ASP A 512 11.58 -11.53 53.32
N GLY A 513 10.86 -10.49 52.90
CA GLY A 513 10.67 -9.24 53.64
C GLY A 513 9.50 -8.40 53.12
N LYS A 514 8.28 -8.81 53.48
CA LYS A 514 7.01 -8.06 53.40
C LYS A 514 7.10 -6.78 54.28
N ARG A 515 6.58 -5.62 53.83
CA ARG A 515 5.96 -4.62 54.74
C ARG A 515 5.15 -3.54 54.02
N GLU A 516 3.90 -3.41 54.48
CA GLU A 516 2.95 -2.32 54.30
C GLU A 516 3.33 -1.09 55.15
N SER A 517 2.90 0.10 54.69
CA SER A 517 2.44 1.28 55.48
C SER A 517 2.15 2.39 54.46
N ASN A 518 0.93 2.84 54.15
CA ASN A 518 -0.11 3.52 54.93
C ASN A 518 0.34 4.87 55.56
N GLY A 519 -0.44 5.92 55.27
CA GLY A 519 -0.30 7.32 55.72
C GLY A 519 -0.05 8.27 54.54
N GLY A 520 -0.84 9.32 54.25
CA GLY A 520 -1.77 10.09 55.06
C GLY A 520 -1.38 11.57 55.00
N GLU A 521 -2.36 12.41 54.63
CA GLU A 521 -2.47 13.87 54.88
C GLU A 521 -1.94 14.96 53.91
N LYS A 522 -2.88 15.92 53.72
CA LYS A 522 -2.80 17.39 53.57
C LYS A 522 -2.43 17.96 52.19
N ARG A 523 -3.43 18.51 51.49
CA ARG A 523 -3.85 19.95 51.50
C ARG A 523 -2.72 20.87 51.04
N ASP A 524 -2.85 21.42 49.84
CA ASP A 524 -2.94 22.89 49.74
C ASP A 524 -3.64 23.39 48.47
N LYS A 525 -4.51 24.38 48.69
CA LYS A 525 -5.21 25.16 47.69
C LYS A 525 -4.26 26.26 47.21
N LYS A 526 -4.14 26.48 45.90
CA LYS A 526 -3.79 27.82 45.39
C LYS A 526 -4.67 28.21 44.21
N LYS A 527 -5.58 29.14 44.51
CA LYS A 527 -6.26 30.02 43.56
C LYS A 527 -5.21 30.78 42.76
N SER A 528 -5.39 30.86 41.45
CA SER A 528 -4.89 31.95 40.62
C SER A 528 -6.05 32.45 39.77
N LYS A 529 -6.52 33.66 40.10
CA LYS A 529 -7.32 34.50 39.20
C LYS A 529 -6.33 35.31 38.38
N ARG A 530 -6.41 35.22 37.05
CA ARG A 530 -6.51 36.37 36.16
C ARG A 530 -7.02 35.92 34.81
#